data_AF-A0A2D4KJ14-F1
#
_entry.id   AF-A0A2D4KJ14-F1
#
_cell.length_a   1.000
_cell.length_b   1.000
_cell.length_c   1.000
_cell.angle_alpha   90.00
_cell.angle_beta   90.00
_cell.angle_gamma   90.00
#
_symmetry.space_group_name_H-M   'P 1'
#
loop_
_entity.id
_entity.type
_entity.pdbx_description
1 polymer ?
#
loop_
_entity_poly.entity_id
_entity_poly.type
_entity_poly.pdbx_seq_one_letter_code
_entity_poly.pdbx_strand_id
1 'polypeptide(L)'
;MQVVNKVKYLRIWLTARCSTIKKDNYDNLIMQIFKDLDNRVKLQISLFGRILIVKMNVLPKLLLLFQTVPVRLEKNFFVELNKHISKFVWQRKKPRVKYKLLQDGRKKGGFGLPDFELYYDAAIINWLKNWVKLENRRLLVLEGFDLQLGWHAFMWDGKAEQHSYFQRHHVRNVLLKTWEKLKKTPLLKG
;
A
#
# COMPACT_ATOMS: atom_id res chain seq x y z
N MET A 1 -21.86 27.17 10.05
CA MET A 1 -20.56 26.52 10.34
C MET A 1 -19.81 26.34 9.04
N GLN A 2 -18.64 26.95 8.86
CA GLN A 2 -17.81 26.67 7.68
C GLN A 2 -17.24 25.26 7.80
N VAL A 3 -17.71 24.34 6.96
CA VAL A 3 -17.19 22.97 6.91
C VAL A 3 -15.80 23.04 6.30
N VAL A 4 -14.76 22.82 7.12
CA VAL A 4 -13.38 22.75 6.64
C VAL A 4 -13.25 21.47 5.82
N ASN A 5 -13.11 21.60 4.50
CA ASN A 5 -13.16 20.47 3.56
C ASN A 5 -11.93 19.55 3.63
N LYS A 6 -10.85 19.96 4.31
CA LYS A 6 -9.56 19.25 4.36
C LYS A 6 -8.75 19.62 5.60
N VAL A 7 -8.27 18.62 6.34
CA VAL A 7 -7.45 18.79 7.56
C VAL A 7 -6.20 17.93 7.45
N LYS A 8 -5.07 18.41 7.98
CA LYS A 8 -3.82 17.65 8.03
C LYS A 8 -3.60 17.07 9.43
N TYR A 9 -3.46 15.76 9.53
CA TYR A 9 -3.16 15.07 10.78
C TYR A 9 -2.07 14.03 10.55
N LEU A 10 -1.03 14.01 11.40
CA LEU A 10 0.11 13.09 11.27
C LEU A 10 0.71 13.02 9.85
N ARG A 11 0.80 14.18 9.18
CA ARG A 11 1.26 14.33 7.77
C ARG A 11 0.36 13.72 6.71
N ILE A 12 -0.82 13.22 7.07
CA ILE A 12 -1.85 12.73 6.18
C ILE A 12 -2.93 13.80 6.04
N TRP A 13 -3.36 14.03 4.81
CA TRP A 13 -4.51 14.86 4.50
C TRP A 13 -5.78 14.04 4.58
N LEU A 14 -6.66 14.44 5.51
CA LEU A 14 -8.00 13.93 5.68
C LEU A 14 -8.95 14.83 4.90
N THR A 15 -9.71 14.25 3.98
CA THR A 15 -10.71 14.95 3.16
C THR A 15 -12.06 14.31 3.33
N ALA A 16 -13.12 15.12 3.32
CA ALA A 16 -14.50 14.61 3.38
C ALA A 16 -14.85 13.73 2.15
N ARG A 17 -14.22 14.00 1.00
CA ARG A 17 -14.35 13.19 -0.22
C ARG A 17 -13.23 12.17 -0.31
N CYS A 18 -13.59 10.89 -0.42
CA CYS A 18 -12.64 9.80 -0.55
C CYS A 18 -11.91 9.75 -1.90
N SER A 19 -12.49 10.36 -2.94
CA SER A 19 -11.91 10.38 -4.30
C SER A 19 -10.57 11.12 -4.38
N THR A 20 -10.34 12.13 -3.53
CA THR A 20 -9.11 12.95 -3.54
C THR A 20 -8.01 12.39 -2.63
N ILE A 21 -8.32 11.44 -1.74
CA ILE A 21 -7.39 10.91 -0.73
C ILE A 21 -6.10 10.35 -1.37
N LYS A 22 -6.23 9.64 -2.49
CA LYS A 22 -5.08 9.10 -3.22
C LYS A 22 -4.15 10.23 -3.68
N LYS A 23 -4.71 11.20 -4.40
CA LYS A 23 -3.96 12.33 -4.96
C LYS A 23 -3.28 13.16 -3.87
N ASP A 24 -4.02 13.44 -2.81
CA ASP A 24 -3.55 14.31 -1.74
C ASP A 24 -2.41 13.72 -0.91
N ASN A 25 -2.37 12.39 -0.79
CA ASN A 25 -1.41 11.69 0.06
C ASN A 25 -0.33 10.93 -0.74
N TYR A 26 -0.76 10.03 -1.63
CA TYR A 26 0.15 9.13 -2.35
C TYR A 26 0.94 9.86 -3.43
N ASP A 27 0.27 10.57 -4.33
CA ASP A 27 0.93 11.18 -5.49
C ASP A 27 1.96 12.23 -5.03
N ASN A 28 1.59 13.05 -4.05
CA ASN A 28 2.49 14.04 -3.44
C ASN A 28 3.73 13.40 -2.80
N LEU A 29 3.56 12.31 -2.04
CA LEU A 29 4.68 11.62 -1.42
C LEU A 29 5.59 10.96 -2.46
N ILE A 30 5.01 10.34 -3.48
CA ILE A 30 5.77 9.69 -4.56
C ILE A 30 6.61 10.71 -5.33
N MET A 31 6.05 11.87 -5.67
CA MET A 31 6.80 12.94 -6.33
C MET A 31 7.99 13.40 -5.47
N GLN A 32 7.79 13.55 -4.16
CA GLN A 32 8.87 13.90 -3.23
C GLN A 32 9.95 12.81 -3.18
N ILE A 33 9.54 11.53 -3.09
CA ILE A 33 10.46 10.40 -3.10
C ILE A 33 11.29 10.38 -4.40
N PHE A 34 10.67 10.58 -5.56
CA PHE A 34 11.39 10.58 -6.83
C PHE A 34 12.41 11.72 -6.91
N LYS A 35 12.03 12.93 -6.48
CA LYS A 35 12.94 14.08 -6.40
C LYS A 35 14.11 13.82 -5.44
N ASP A 36 13.83 13.25 -4.27
CA ASP A 36 14.85 12.90 -3.28
C ASP A 36 15.83 11.86 -3.83
N LEU A 37 15.32 10.82 -4.52
CA LEU A 37 16.14 9.79 -5.15
C LEU A 37 17.00 10.39 -6.26
N ASP A 38 16.45 11.21 -7.15
CA ASP A 38 17.20 11.85 -8.23
C ASP A 38 18.32 12.77 -7.72
N ASN A 39 18.07 13.49 -6.63
CA ASN A 39 19.11 14.29 -5.97
C ASN A 39 20.22 13.39 -5.39
N ARG A 40 19.85 12.27 -4.77
CA ARG A 40 20.79 11.33 -4.16
C ARG A 40 21.53 10.46 -5.18
N VAL A 41 21.06 10.32 -6.43
CA VAL A 41 21.80 9.62 -7.52
C VAL A 41 23.17 10.26 -7.75
N LYS A 42 23.29 11.57 -7.56
CA LYS A 42 24.52 12.34 -7.80
C LYS A 42 25.66 11.97 -6.85
N LEU A 43 25.34 11.32 -5.73
CA LEU A 43 26.33 10.89 -4.74
C LEU A 43 26.99 9.57 -5.17
N GLN A 44 28.30 9.45 -4.93
CA GLN A 44 29.07 8.24 -5.20
C GLN A 44 28.79 7.16 -4.14
N ILE A 45 27.62 6.54 -4.22
CA ILE A 45 27.16 5.52 -3.27
C ILE A 45 27.24 4.14 -3.93
N SER A 46 27.76 3.15 -3.19
CA SER A 46 27.78 1.76 -3.63
C SER A 46 26.38 1.23 -3.94
N LEU A 47 26.29 0.14 -4.73
CA LEU A 47 25.01 -0.52 -5.02
C LEU A 47 24.27 -0.90 -3.73
N PHE A 48 25.00 -1.49 -2.78
CA PHE A 48 24.45 -1.91 -1.50
C PHE A 48 23.99 -0.71 -0.65
N GLY A 49 24.78 0.36 -0.60
CA GLY A 49 24.40 1.59 0.09
C GLY A 49 23.11 2.21 -0.47
N ARG A 50 22.90 2.16 -1.78
CA ARG A 50 21.65 2.62 -2.41
C ARG A 50 20.45 1.75 -2.05
N ILE A 51 20.62 0.43 -2.02
CA ILE A 51 19.55 -0.48 -1.57
C ILE A 51 19.19 -0.19 -0.10
N LEU A 52 20.18 0.04 0.76
CA LEU A 52 19.95 0.44 2.15
C LEU A 52 19.22 1.77 2.26
N ILE A 53 19.56 2.76 1.42
CA ILE A 53 18.84 4.04 1.38
C ILE A 53 17.37 3.85 1.05
N VAL A 54 17.05 2.98 0.08
CA VAL A 54 15.65 2.65 -0.26
C VAL A 54 14.95 2.02 0.95
N LYS A 55 15.59 1.06 1.62
CA LYS A 55 15.05 0.41 2.83
C LYS A 55 14.82 1.38 3.98
N MET A 56 15.74 2.31 4.21
CA MET A 56 15.69 3.18 5.39
C MET A 56 14.92 4.47 5.17
N ASN A 57 14.79 4.95 3.93
CA ASN A 57 14.13 6.23 3.65
C ASN A 57 12.81 6.08 2.91
N VAL A 58 12.75 5.20 1.91
CA VAL A 58 11.58 5.08 1.02
C VAL A 58 10.54 4.14 1.62
N LEU A 59 10.99 2.94 2.03
CA LEU A 59 10.13 1.92 2.62
C LEU A 59 9.32 2.43 3.82
N PRO A 60 9.89 3.07 4.87
CA PRO A 60 9.08 3.50 6.01
C PRO A 60 8.04 4.56 5.65
N LYS A 61 8.35 5.49 4.73
CA LYS A 61 7.40 6.52 4.27
C LYS A 61 6.19 5.90 3.57
N LEU A 62 6.45 4.92 2.69
CA LEU A 62 5.39 4.22 1.96
C LEU A 62 4.59 3.27 2.84
N LEU A 63 5.28 2.53 3.71
CA LEU A 63 4.65 1.60 4.64
C LEU A 63 3.67 2.33 5.57
N LEU A 64 4.05 3.51 6.06
CA LEU A 64 3.14 4.35 6.85
C LEU A 64 1.86 4.68 6.09
N LEU A 65 1.95 5.08 4.81
CA LEU A 65 0.75 5.36 4.01
C LEU A 65 -0.09 4.10 3.77
N PHE A 66 0.54 2.97 3.44
CA PHE A 66 -0.18 1.71 3.23
C PHE A 66 -0.95 1.29 4.49
N GLN A 67 -0.37 1.51 5.66
CA GLN A 67 -0.98 1.18 6.95
C GLN A 67 -2.02 2.19 7.43
N THR A 68 -1.95 3.45 7.03
CA THR A 68 -2.84 4.50 7.55
C THR A 68 -3.99 4.82 6.60
N VAL A 69 -3.78 4.66 5.30
CA VAL A 69 -4.72 5.07 4.26
C VAL A 69 -4.92 3.90 3.28
N PRO A 70 -5.84 2.96 3.58
CA PRO A 70 -6.13 1.82 2.71
C PRO A 70 -6.87 2.29 1.45
N VAL A 71 -6.10 2.61 0.42
CA VAL A 71 -6.57 3.04 -0.90
C VAL A 71 -6.19 1.99 -1.93
N ARG A 72 -7.01 1.86 -2.97
CA ARG A 72 -6.74 0.95 -4.08
C ARG A 72 -5.51 1.45 -4.86
N LEU A 73 -4.45 0.65 -4.84
CA LEU A 73 -3.28 0.87 -5.70
C LEU A 73 -3.31 -0.14 -6.84
N GLU A 74 -3.16 0.36 -8.06
CA GLU A 74 -3.13 -0.46 -9.27
C GLU A 74 -1.71 -0.95 -9.54
N LYS A 75 -1.57 -2.04 -10.31
CA LYS A 75 -0.26 -2.59 -10.69
C LYS A 75 0.65 -1.54 -11.34
N ASN A 76 0.08 -0.64 -12.15
CA ASN A 76 0.83 0.44 -12.81
C ASN A 76 1.54 1.36 -11.82
N PHE A 77 0.96 1.60 -10.64
CA PHE A 77 1.60 2.38 -9.58
C PHE A 77 2.91 1.73 -9.12
N PHE A 78 2.87 0.42 -8.84
CA PHE A 78 4.06 -0.31 -8.40
C PHE A 78 5.10 -0.46 -9.50
N VAL A 79 4.67 -0.62 -10.76
CA VAL A 79 5.58 -0.66 -11.92
C VAL A 79 6.36 0.65 -12.05
N GLU A 80 5.67 1.80 -11.98
CA GLU A 80 6.34 3.11 -12.07
C GLU A 80 7.22 3.39 -10.85
N LEU A 81 6.79 3.01 -9.64
CA LEU A 81 7.64 3.09 -8.44
C LEU A 81 8.92 2.26 -8.60
N ASN A 82 8.79 0.99 -9.01
CA ASN A 82 9.91 0.08 -9.20
C ASN A 82 10.89 0.56 -10.28
N LYS A 83 10.38 1.20 -11.34
CA LYS A 83 11.18 1.82 -12.41
C LYS A 83 12.05 2.96 -11.88
N HIS A 84 11.51 3.86 -11.07
CA HIS A 84 12.27 4.96 -10.48
C HIS A 84 13.31 4.46 -9.47
N ILE A 85 12.93 3.49 -8.64
CA ILE A 85 13.86 2.85 -7.69
C ILE A 85 14.98 2.12 -8.43
N SER A 86 14.66 1.40 -9.50
CA SER A 86 15.65 0.73 -10.36
C SER A 86 16.63 1.74 -10.96
N LYS A 87 16.13 2.86 -11.51
CA LYS A 87 16.99 3.95 -12.01
C LYS A 87 17.93 4.47 -10.93
N PHE A 88 17.47 4.66 -9.70
CA PHE A 88 18.30 5.08 -8.57
C PHE A 88 19.37 4.03 -8.21
N VAL A 89 18.95 2.77 -7.99
CA VAL A 89 19.82 1.66 -7.60
C VAL A 89 20.87 1.36 -8.66
N TRP A 90 20.59 1.60 -9.95
CA TRP A 90 21.56 1.42 -11.03
C TRP A 90 22.23 2.72 -11.50
N GLN A 91 22.03 3.86 -10.82
CA GLN A 91 22.68 5.13 -11.18
C GLN A 91 22.37 5.55 -12.62
N ARG A 92 21.13 5.32 -13.06
CA ARG A 92 20.66 5.51 -14.44
C ARG A 92 21.40 4.67 -15.49
N LYS A 93 22.25 3.73 -15.08
CA LYS A 93 22.87 2.72 -15.96
C LYS A 93 21.91 1.55 -16.19
N LYS A 94 22.21 0.72 -17.19
CA LYS A 94 21.44 -0.49 -17.49
C LYS A 94 21.50 -1.48 -16.31
N PRO A 95 20.35 -1.98 -15.82
CA PRO A 95 20.31 -3.02 -14.80
C PRO A 95 21.07 -4.27 -15.23
N ARG A 96 21.94 -4.79 -14.35
CA ARG A 96 22.70 -6.04 -14.61
C ARG A 96 21.99 -7.30 -14.08
N VAL A 97 21.03 -7.11 -13.18
CA VAL A 97 20.29 -8.20 -12.51
C VAL A 97 18.79 -7.95 -12.67
N LYS A 98 18.02 -9.03 -12.86
CA LYS A 98 16.54 -8.97 -12.90
C LYS A 98 16.01 -8.39 -11.59
N TYR A 99 15.01 -7.51 -11.68
CA TYR A 99 14.48 -6.80 -10.50
C TYR A 99 13.93 -7.74 -9.42
N LYS A 100 13.23 -8.82 -9.81
CA LYS A 100 12.75 -9.84 -8.86
C LYS A 100 13.88 -10.49 -8.06
N LEU A 101 15.00 -10.83 -8.72
CA LEU A 101 16.17 -11.39 -8.03
C LEU A 101 16.86 -10.38 -7.11
N LEU A 102 16.76 -9.08 -7.44
CA LEU A 102 17.25 -8.01 -6.57
C LEU A 102 16.43 -7.91 -5.28
N GLN A 103 15.14 -8.26 -5.32
CA GLN A 103 14.21 -8.25 -4.18
C GLN A 103 14.37 -9.50 -3.30
N ASP A 104 14.79 -10.62 -3.86
CA ASP A 104 15.01 -11.86 -3.10
C ASP A 104 15.98 -11.65 -1.93
N GLY A 105 15.75 -12.40 -0.85
CA GLY A 105 16.62 -12.36 0.32
C GLY A 105 18.02 -12.91 0.03
N ARG A 106 19.00 -12.56 0.88
CA ARG A 106 20.38 -13.03 0.74
C ARG A 106 20.51 -14.56 0.70
N LYS A 107 19.67 -15.28 1.44
CA LYS A 107 19.62 -16.76 1.44
C LYS A 107 19.29 -17.35 0.06
N LYS A 108 18.59 -16.59 -0.80
CA LYS A 108 18.23 -16.97 -2.17
C LYS A 108 19.14 -16.32 -3.22
N GLY A 109 20.28 -15.77 -2.81
CA GLY A 109 21.23 -15.09 -3.71
C GLY A 109 20.82 -13.68 -4.15
N GLY A 110 19.77 -13.11 -3.54
CA GLY A 110 19.32 -11.75 -3.84
C GLY A 110 19.93 -10.69 -2.91
N PHE A 111 19.63 -9.41 -3.21
CA PHE A 111 20.14 -8.26 -2.45
C PHE A 111 19.14 -7.73 -1.41
N GLY A 112 17.93 -8.30 -1.38
CA GLY A 112 16.86 -7.99 -0.45
C GLY A 112 16.23 -6.63 -0.65
N LEU A 113 16.18 -6.09 -1.87
CA LEU A 113 15.46 -4.84 -2.15
C LEU A 113 13.96 -4.98 -1.75
N PRO A 114 13.31 -3.96 -1.15
CA PRO A 114 11.91 -4.07 -0.77
C PRO A 114 10.99 -4.35 -1.96
N ASP A 115 10.02 -5.25 -1.76
CA ASP A 115 8.88 -5.43 -2.67
C ASP A 115 7.68 -4.63 -2.16
N PHE A 116 7.46 -3.44 -2.71
CA PHE A 116 6.42 -2.53 -2.27
C PHE A 116 5.01 -3.04 -2.51
N GLU A 117 4.78 -3.88 -3.53
CA GLU A 117 3.47 -4.50 -3.74
C GLU A 117 3.19 -5.51 -2.62
N LEU A 118 4.19 -6.31 -2.25
CA LEU A 118 4.07 -7.26 -1.13
C LEU A 118 3.85 -6.54 0.21
N TYR A 119 4.56 -5.44 0.48
CA TYR A 119 4.35 -4.63 1.69
C TYR A 119 2.96 -3.99 1.72
N TYR A 120 2.45 -3.54 0.58
CA TYR A 120 1.08 -3.03 0.48
C TYR A 120 0.06 -4.13 0.76
N ASP A 121 0.17 -5.28 0.12
CA ASP A 121 -0.73 -6.42 0.34
C ASP A 121 -0.70 -6.84 1.82
N ALA A 122 0.48 -6.89 2.45
CA ALA A 122 0.64 -7.18 3.88
C ALA A 122 -0.01 -6.13 4.79
N ALA A 123 0.10 -4.83 4.47
CA ALA A 123 -0.55 -3.78 5.23
C ALA A 123 -2.08 -3.89 5.16
N ILE A 124 -2.62 -4.21 3.99
CA ILE A 124 -4.06 -4.47 3.81
C ILE A 124 -4.52 -5.71 4.58
N ILE A 125 -3.73 -6.79 4.60
CA ILE A 125 -4.01 -7.96 5.45
C ILE A 125 -4.04 -7.58 6.93
N ASN A 126 -3.15 -6.70 7.38
CA ASN A 126 -3.16 -6.26 8.76
C ASN A 126 -4.45 -5.50 9.13
N TRP A 127 -4.96 -4.68 8.22
CA TRP A 127 -6.29 -4.06 8.36
C TRP A 127 -7.39 -5.12 8.48
N LEU A 128 -7.41 -6.09 7.55
CA LEU A 128 -8.36 -7.21 7.56
C LEU A 128 -8.31 -8.00 8.87
N LYS A 129 -7.10 -8.32 9.35
CA LYS A 129 -6.89 -9.05 10.61
C LYS A 129 -7.46 -8.28 11.80
N ASN A 130 -7.16 -6.98 11.91
CA ASN A 130 -7.67 -6.14 13.00
C ASN A 130 -9.19 -6.02 12.94
N TRP A 131 -9.75 -5.93 11.73
CA TRP A 131 -11.19 -5.91 11.52
C TRP A 131 -11.84 -7.24 11.95
N VAL A 132 -11.28 -8.39 11.56
CA VAL A 132 -11.84 -9.72 11.88
C VAL A 132 -11.81 -10.02 13.38
N LYS A 133 -10.78 -9.56 14.08
CA LYS A 133 -10.61 -9.78 15.53
C LYS A 133 -11.73 -9.18 16.40
N LEU A 134 -12.55 -8.28 15.86
CA LEU A 134 -13.72 -7.72 16.53
C LEU A 134 -13.47 -7.00 17.88
N GLU A 135 -12.21 -6.75 18.23
CA GLU A 135 -11.82 -6.25 19.56
C GLU A 135 -12.41 -4.87 19.87
N ASN A 136 -12.60 -4.01 18.85
CA ASN A 136 -13.06 -2.64 19.04
C ASN A 136 -14.54 -2.46 18.66
N ARG A 137 -15.44 -2.89 19.55
CA ARG A 137 -16.90 -2.87 19.34
C ARG A 137 -17.45 -1.49 18.95
N ARG A 138 -16.90 -0.39 19.49
CA ARG A 138 -17.36 0.98 19.17
C ARG A 138 -17.11 1.35 17.72
N LEU A 139 -15.88 1.09 17.23
CA LEU A 139 -15.55 1.34 15.83
C LEU A 139 -16.39 0.46 14.90
N LEU A 140 -16.63 -0.79 15.27
CA LEU A 140 -17.44 -1.72 14.46
C LEU A 140 -18.90 -1.31 14.36
N VAL A 141 -19.48 -0.75 15.42
CA VAL A 141 -20.84 -0.20 15.38
C VAL A 141 -20.90 1.01 14.47
N LEU A 142 -19.92 1.92 14.55
CA LEU A 142 -19.82 3.07 13.66
C LEU A 142 -19.55 2.68 12.21
N GLU A 143 -18.81 1.61 11.96
CA GLU A 143 -18.52 1.10 10.62
C GLU A 143 -19.62 0.18 10.08
N GLY A 144 -20.53 -0.31 10.91
CA GLY A 144 -21.62 -1.21 10.53
C GLY A 144 -23.00 -0.57 10.51
N PHE A 145 -23.11 0.72 10.87
CA PHE A 145 -24.40 1.40 11.04
C PHE A 145 -25.27 1.39 9.77
N ASP A 146 -24.65 1.34 8.60
CA ASP A 146 -25.29 1.37 7.29
C ASP A 146 -25.48 -0.03 6.67
N LEU A 147 -25.15 -1.11 7.41
CA LEU A 147 -25.14 -2.47 6.89
C LEU A 147 -26.31 -3.31 7.39
N GLN A 148 -26.94 -4.07 6.48
CA GLN A 148 -28.05 -4.98 6.80
C GLN A 148 -27.59 -6.30 7.44
N LEU A 149 -26.33 -6.68 7.22
CA LEU A 149 -25.71 -7.89 7.75
C LEU A 149 -24.40 -7.53 8.46
N GLY A 150 -24.02 -8.37 9.43
CA GLY A 150 -22.69 -8.32 10.03
C GLY A 150 -21.64 -8.43 8.93
N TRP A 151 -20.74 -7.47 8.86
CA TRP A 151 -19.92 -7.28 7.66
C TRP A 151 -18.96 -8.44 7.35
N HIS A 152 -18.56 -9.24 8.36
CA HIS A 152 -17.77 -10.45 8.17
C HIS A 152 -18.44 -11.45 7.23
N ALA A 153 -19.77 -11.43 7.17
CA ALA A 153 -20.55 -12.25 6.26
C ALA A 153 -20.12 -12.00 4.80
N PHE A 154 -19.87 -10.75 4.39
CA PHE A 154 -19.48 -10.42 3.01
C PHE A 154 -18.13 -10.98 2.57
N MET A 155 -17.26 -11.35 3.52
CA MET A 155 -15.99 -11.96 3.16
C MET A 155 -16.14 -13.44 2.80
N TRP A 156 -17.08 -14.13 3.48
CA TRP A 156 -17.33 -15.58 3.37
C TRP A 156 -18.49 -15.91 2.43
N ASP A 157 -19.44 -14.99 2.29
CA ASP A 157 -20.53 -15.08 1.34
C ASP A 157 -19.94 -14.92 -0.07
N GLY A 158 -19.80 -16.03 -0.80
CA GLY A 158 -19.29 -16.07 -2.17
C GLY A 158 -20.12 -15.26 -3.18
N LYS A 159 -21.14 -14.52 -2.70
CA LYS A 159 -22.08 -13.67 -3.42
C LYS A 159 -21.72 -12.18 -3.31
N ALA A 160 -20.43 -11.85 -3.35
CA ALA A 160 -19.94 -10.47 -3.23
C ALA A 160 -20.57 -9.49 -4.25
N GLU A 161 -21.03 -9.99 -5.40
CA GLU A 161 -21.71 -9.21 -6.44
C GLU A 161 -23.13 -8.76 -6.05
N GLN A 162 -23.80 -9.46 -5.13
CA GLN A 162 -25.16 -9.13 -4.71
C GLN A 162 -25.20 -7.92 -3.76
N HIS A 163 -24.08 -7.61 -3.10
CA HIS A 163 -23.99 -6.57 -2.06
C HIS A 163 -23.32 -5.29 -2.58
N SER A 164 -23.89 -4.71 -3.64
CA SER A 164 -23.33 -3.51 -4.29
C SER A 164 -23.12 -2.33 -3.34
N TYR A 165 -23.97 -2.17 -2.32
CA TYR A 165 -23.87 -1.11 -1.31
C TYR A 165 -22.60 -1.21 -0.46
N PHE A 166 -22.18 -2.42 -0.09
CA PHE A 166 -20.97 -2.64 0.70
C PHE A 166 -19.70 -2.22 -0.06
N GLN A 167 -19.69 -2.46 -1.39
CA GLN A 167 -18.58 -2.11 -2.27
C GLN A 167 -18.52 -0.62 -2.63
N ARG A 168 -19.57 0.18 -2.33
CA ARG A 168 -19.55 1.64 -2.56
C ARG A 168 -18.57 2.35 -1.63
N HIS A 169 -18.33 1.81 -0.43
CA HIS A 169 -17.36 2.38 0.48
C HIS A 169 -15.92 2.09 0.01
N HIS A 170 -15.14 3.14 -0.23
CA HIS A 170 -13.81 3.04 -0.82
C HIS A 170 -12.87 2.08 -0.07
N VAL A 171 -12.84 2.16 1.26
CA VAL A 171 -11.98 1.29 2.08
C VAL A 171 -12.45 -0.16 2.03
N ARG A 172 -13.76 -0.42 2.18
CA ARG A 172 -14.32 -1.78 2.23
C ARG A 172 -14.08 -2.52 0.91
N ASN A 173 -14.24 -1.82 -0.21
CA ASN A 173 -13.97 -2.33 -1.56
C ASN A 173 -12.49 -2.73 -1.75
N VAL A 174 -11.56 -1.93 -1.23
CA VAL A 174 -10.12 -2.26 -1.27
C VAL A 174 -9.85 -3.53 -0.49
N LEU A 175 -10.35 -3.61 0.74
CA LEU A 175 -10.15 -4.75 1.63
C LEU A 175 -10.70 -6.05 1.02
N LEU A 176 -11.93 -6.04 0.51
CA LEU A 176 -12.54 -7.22 -0.13
C LEU A 176 -11.78 -7.69 -1.36
N LYS A 177 -11.41 -6.78 -2.26
CA LYS A 177 -10.72 -7.17 -3.50
C LYS A 177 -9.33 -7.71 -3.25
N THR A 178 -8.61 -7.14 -2.28
CA THR A 178 -7.32 -7.69 -1.85
C THR A 178 -7.51 -9.06 -1.21
N TRP A 179 -8.55 -9.24 -0.39
CA TRP A 179 -8.88 -10.54 0.18
C TRP A 179 -9.19 -11.60 -0.89
N GLU A 180 -9.98 -11.27 -1.91
CA GLU A 180 -10.27 -12.16 -3.04
C GLU A 180 -9.01 -12.49 -3.86
N LYS A 181 -8.13 -11.50 -4.11
CA LYS A 181 -6.82 -11.71 -4.74
C LYS A 181 -6.00 -12.72 -3.94
N LEU A 182 -5.97 -12.58 -2.62
CA LEU A 182 -5.20 -13.44 -1.73
C LEU A 182 -5.77 -14.86 -1.63
N LYS A 183 -7.10 -15.03 -1.56
CA LYS A 183 -7.76 -16.35 -1.64
C LYS A 183 -7.33 -17.14 -2.89
N LYS A 184 -7.14 -16.45 -4.02
CA LYS A 184 -6.68 -17.04 -5.29
C LYS A 184 -5.17 -17.27 -5.35
N THR A 185 -4.40 -16.62 -4.47
CA THR A 185 -2.94 -16.70 -4.46
C THR A 185 -2.48 -17.84 -3.53
N PRO A 186 -1.56 -18.72 -3.94
CA PRO A 186 -1.15 -19.89 -3.15
C PRO A 186 -0.40 -19.59 -1.83
N LEU A 187 -0.23 -18.31 -1.45
CA LEU A 187 0.49 -17.88 -0.24
C LEU A 187 -0.16 -18.33 1.08
N LEU A 188 -1.42 -18.77 1.06
CA LEU A 188 -2.18 -19.19 2.25
C LEU A 188 -2.54 -20.69 2.24
N LYS A 189 -2.01 -21.49 1.30
CA LYS A 189 -2.19 -22.95 1.25
C LYS A 189 -1.07 -23.69 1.99
N GLY A 190 -0.67 -23.17 3.15
CA GLY A 190 0.34 -23.77 4.03
C GLY A 190 -0.30 -24.31 5.28
#